data_AF-A0A928A6L0-F1
#
_entry.id   AF-A0A928A6L0-F1
#
_cell.length_a   1.000
_cell.length_b   1.000
_cell.length_c   1.000
_cell.angle_alpha   90.00
_cell.angle_beta   90.00
_cell.angle_gamma   90.00
#
_symmetry.space_group_name_H-M   'P 1'
#
loop_
_entity.id
_entity.type
_entity.pdbx_description
1 polymer ?
#
loop_
_entity_poly.entity_id
_entity_poly.type
_entity_poly.pdbx_seq_one_letter_code
_entity_poly.pdbx_strand_id
1 'polypeptide(L)'
;MVSYEKIRQSLRSWTLFIAWVNVLGALAKVFSIISYFTLLNNLDTIKSTYDADTYQTIVTATNVWNVIIFIVALIANIAIAFLAFKNLPKIKEDAPSLTPYRLGLVYTVVYNVAGIILAVILGSTLSVTTFLLPVVFLALYGYVYAKAGQLLDKDEEENDEAVTEAE
;
A
#
# COMPACT_ATOMS: atom_id res chain seq x y z
N MET A 1 -29.41 -8.68 12.55
CA MET A 1 -28.92 -9.69 11.59
C MET A 1 -27.92 -9.01 10.66
N VAL A 2 -26.71 -9.53 10.57
CA VAL A 2 -25.68 -9.03 9.64
C VAL A 2 -26.05 -9.50 8.24
N SER A 3 -26.01 -8.60 7.25
CA SER A 3 -26.28 -8.97 5.85
C SER A 3 -24.97 -9.32 5.17
N TYR A 4 -24.70 -10.62 5.03
CA TYR A 4 -23.48 -11.12 4.40
C TYR A 4 -23.35 -10.74 2.93
N GLU A 5 -24.46 -10.63 2.20
CA GLU A 5 -24.45 -10.08 0.83
C GLU A 5 -23.95 -8.63 0.80
N LYS A 6 -24.36 -7.78 1.77
CA LYS A 6 -23.83 -6.41 1.88
C LYS A 6 -22.35 -6.39 2.26
N ILE A 7 -21.90 -7.32 3.11
CA ILE A 7 -20.47 -7.46 3.43
C ILE A 7 -19.69 -7.85 2.19
N ARG A 8 -20.13 -8.86 1.44
CA ARG A 8 -19.51 -9.33 0.19
C ARG A 8 -19.43 -8.22 -0.85
N GLN A 9 -20.54 -7.53 -1.11
CA GLN A 9 -20.58 -6.42 -2.07
C GLN A 9 -19.63 -5.29 -1.65
N SER A 10 -19.66 -4.91 -0.37
CA SER A 10 -18.75 -3.91 0.19
C SER A 10 -17.28 -4.33 0.05
N LEU A 11 -16.94 -5.57 0.43
CA LEU A 11 -15.60 -6.14 0.36
C LEU A 11 -15.10 -6.15 -1.09
N ARG A 12 -15.94 -6.51 -2.06
CA ARG A 12 -15.60 -6.49 -3.48
C ARG A 12 -15.27 -5.08 -3.97
N SER A 13 -16.10 -4.08 -3.63
CA SER A 13 -15.86 -2.68 -4.00
C SER A 13 -14.55 -2.16 -3.41
N TRP A 14 -14.29 -2.42 -2.13
CA TRP A 14 -13.07 -1.98 -1.47
C TRP A 14 -11.82 -2.73 -1.95
N THR A 15 -11.93 -4.01 -2.29
CA THR A 15 -10.84 -4.78 -2.88
C THR A 15 -10.47 -4.25 -4.26
N LEU A 16 -11.46 -3.87 -5.07
CA LEU A 16 -11.23 -3.24 -6.36
C LEU A 16 -10.57 -1.86 -6.20
N PHE A 17 -11.00 -1.07 -5.22
CA PHE A 17 -10.35 0.20 -4.89
C PHE A 17 -8.88 0.00 -4.48
N ILE A 18 -8.60 -0.98 -3.60
CA ILE A 18 -7.24 -1.34 -3.21
C ILE A 18 -6.39 -1.75 -4.43
N ALA A 19 -6.96 -2.52 -5.36
CA ALA A 19 -6.24 -2.92 -6.56
C ALA A 19 -5.80 -1.71 -7.38
N TRP A 20 -6.74 -0.79 -7.67
CA TRP A 20 -6.45 0.39 -8.48
C TRP A 20 -5.56 1.43 -7.80
N VAL A 21 -5.74 1.68 -6.49
CA VAL A 21 -4.88 2.62 -5.78
C VAL A 21 -3.43 2.14 -5.74
N ASN A 22 -3.20 0.82 -5.69
CA ASN A 22 -1.86 0.25 -5.79
C ASN A 22 -1.30 0.29 -7.22
N VAL A 23 -2.13 0.15 -8.26
CA VAL A 23 -1.69 0.41 -9.64
C VAL A 23 -1.21 1.85 -9.79
N LEU A 24 -1.97 2.82 -9.28
CA LEU A 24 -1.56 4.23 -9.28
C LEU A 24 -0.30 4.46 -8.44
N GLY A 25 -0.19 3.80 -7.29
CA GLY A 25 1.02 3.80 -6.46
C GLY A 25 2.25 3.30 -7.22
N ALA A 26 2.13 2.18 -7.94
CA ALA A 26 3.19 1.62 -8.77
C ALA A 26 3.62 2.61 -9.86
N LEU A 27 2.68 3.21 -10.58
CA LEU A 27 2.99 4.24 -11.57
C LEU A 27 3.73 5.43 -10.94
N ALA A 28 3.28 5.93 -9.80
CA ALA A 28 3.95 7.01 -9.08
C ALA A 28 5.39 6.65 -8.68
N LYS A 29 5.68 5.38 -8.34
CA LYS A 29 7.05 4.91 -8.07
C LYS A 29 7.90 4.85 -9.33
N VAL A 30 7.35 4.42 -10.47
CA VAL A 30 8.05 4.50 -11.76
C VAL A 30 8.45 5.95 -12.07
N PHE A 31 7.52 6.90 -11.93
CA PHE A 31 7.82 8.33 -12.09
C PHE A 31 8.91 8.78 -11.11
N SER A 32 8.83 8.41 -9.84
CA SER A 32 9.82 8.80 -8.82
C SER A 32 11.23 8.26 -9.13
N ILE A 33 11.33 7.04 -9.64
CA ILE A 33 12.59 6.42 -10.07
C ILE A 33 13.17 7.16 -11.29
N ILE A 34 12.33 7.48 -12.27
CA ILE A 34 12.76 8.26 -13.45
C ILE A 34 13.27 9.63 -13.00
N SER A 35 12.50 10.35 -12.17
CA SER A 35 12.87 11.66 -11.62
C SER A 35 14.19 11.60 -10.85
N TYR A 36 14.43 10.55 -10.06
CA TYR A 36 15.71 10.36 -9.36
C TYR A 36 16.89 10.36 -10.34
N PHE A 37 16.83 9.56 -11.41
CA PHE A 37 17.91 9.50 -12.39
C PHE A 37 18.04 10.78 -13.21
N THR A 38 16.92 11.44 -13.53
CA THR A 38 16.95 12.76 -14.17
C THR A 38 17.67 13.78 -13.30
N LEU A 39 17.39 13.85 -12.00
CA LEU A 39 18.06 14.76 -11.09
C LEU A 39 19.55 14.41 -10.94
N LEU A 40 19.87 13.13 -10.71
CA LEU A 40 21.25 12.67 -10.52
C LEU A 40 22.15 13.00 -11.72
N ASN A 41 21.64 12.81 -12.94
CA ASN A 41 22.41 13.06 -14.17
C ASN A 41 22.54 14.55 -14.52
N ASN A 42 21.86 15.44 -13.80
CA ASN A 42 21.84 16.88 -14.09
C ASN A 42 22.29 17.74 -12.89
N LEU A 43 22.95 17.15 -11.88
CA LEU A 43 23.33 17.87 -10.66
C LEU A 43 24.20 19.10 -10.93
N ASP A 44 25.10 19.07 -11.92
CA ASP A 44 25.94 20.23 -12.27
C ASP A 44 25.12 21.40 -12.80
N THR A 45 24.15 21.13 -13.70
CA THR A 45 23.21 22.13 -14.22
C THR A 45 22.30 22.66 -13.12
N ILE A 46 21.85 21.80 -12.21
CA ILE A 46 21.01 22.20 -11.08
C ILE A 46 21.78 23.12 -10.13
N LYS A 47 23.05 22.79 -9.84
CA LYS A 47 23.93 23.60 -8.98
C LYS A 47 24.14 25.03 -9.49
N SER A 48 24.19 25.23 -10.81
CA SER A 48 24.35 26.55 -11.41
C SER A 48 23.03 27.32 -11.56
N THR A 49 21.88 26.64 -11.44
CA THR A 49 20.55 27.23 -11.66
C THR A 49 19.85 27.61 -10.37
N TYR A 50 20.05 26.85 -9.30
CA TYR A 50 19.33 27.01 -8.04
C TYR A 50 20.23 27.53 -6.92
N ASP A 51 19.63 28.13 -5.90
CA ASP A 51 20.33 28.49 -4.66
C ASP A 51 20.85 27.26 -3.90
N ALA A 52 21.73 27.52 -2.93
CA ALA A 52 22.41 26.47 -2.17
C ALA A 52 21.43 25.57 -1.40
N ASP A 53 20.36 26.14 -0.84
CA ASP A 53 19.39 25.41 -0.03
C ASP A 53 18.55 24.44 -0.88
N THR A 54 18.10 24.92 -2.03
CA THR A 54 17.36 24.13 -3.03
C THR A 54 18.26 23.05 -3.62
N TYR A 55 19.50 23.39 -3.98
CA TYR A 55 20.47 22.42 -4.46
C TYR A 55 20.73 21.31 -3.43
N GLN A 56 20.94 21.67 -2.16
CA GLN A 56 21.18 20.70 -1.10
C GLN A 56 19.97 19.78 -0.88
N THR A 57 18.75 20.32 -0.99
CA THR A 57 17.51 19.51 -0.96
C THR A 57 17.48 18.48 -2.09
N ILE A 58 17.88 18.88 -3.29
CA ILE A 58 17.95 17.97 -4.46
C ILE A 58 19.04 16.92 -4.26
N VAL A 59 20.22 17.29 -3.76
CA VAL A 59 21.30 16.34 -3.43
C VAL A 59 20.80 15.28 -2.45
N THR A 60 20.10 15.71 -1.40
CA THR A 60 19.45 14.81 -0.44
C THR A 60 18.41 13.89 -1.09
N ALA A 61 17.59 14.42 -2.00
CA ALA A 61 16.61 13.62 -2.75
C ALA A 61 17.30 12.57 -3.66
N THR A 62 18.50 12.86 -4.16
CA THR A 62 19.32 11.93 -4.95
C THR A 62 20.16 10.95 -4.11
N ASN A 63 19.90 10.84 -2.79
CA ASN A 63 20.50 9.78 -2.00
C ASN A 63 20.07 8.39 -2.51
N VAL A 64 21.02 7.46 -2.67
CA VAL A 64 20.78 6.11 -3.21
C VAL A 64 19.70 5.33 -2.44
N TRP A 65 19.54 5.57 -1.14
CA TRP A 65 18.51 4.90 -0.36
C TRP A 65 17.09 5.28 -0.80
N ASN A 66 16.87 6.49 -1.34
CA ASN A 66 15.56 6.88 -1.86
C ASN A 66 15.15 6.00 -3.05
N VAL A 67 16.04 5.79 -4.02
CA VAL A 67 15.70 4.94 -5.18
C VAL A 67 15.51 3.48 -4.80
N ILE A 68 16.30 2.96 -3.84
CA ILE A 68 16.12 1.60 -3.30
C ILE A 68 14.73 1.46 -2.67
N ILE A 69 14.33 2.41 -1.81
CA ILE A 69 13.00 2.42 -1.18
C ILE A 69 11.90 2.49 -2.25
N PHE A 70 12.07 3.30 -3.30
CA PHE A 70 11.08 3.38 -4.39
C PHE A 70 10.94 2.07 -5.17
N ILE A 71 12.04 1.36 -5.44
CA ILE A 71 12.01 0.06 -6.13
C ILE A 71 11.30 -0.99 -5.29
N VAL A 72 11.64 -1.10 -3.99
CA VAL A 72 10.95 -2.04 -3.09
C VAL A 72 9.46 -1.71 -2.98
N ALA A 73 9.12 -0.42 -2.89
CA ALA A 73 7.74 0.01 -2.85
C ALA A 73 6.98 -0.32 -4.15
N LEU A 74 7.61 -0.14 -5.30
CA LEU A 74 7.05 -0.50 -6.61
C LEU A 74 6.67 -1.98 -6.64
N ILE A 75 7.58 -2.86 -6.22
CA ILE A 75 7.34 -4.31 -6.17
C ILE A 75 6.15 -4.63 -5.26
N ALA A 76 6.10 -4.02 -4.07
CA ALA A 76 5.01 -4.22 -3.12
C ALA A 76 3.66 -3.76 -3.69
N ASN A 77 3.60 -2.58 -4.32
CA ASN A 77 2.37 -2.08 -4.94
C ASN A 77 1.88 -3.01 -6.06
N ILE A 78 2.78 -3.50 -6.93
CA ILE A 78 2.43 -4.47 -7.97
C ILE A 78 1.88 -5.75 -7.36
N ALA A 79 2.55 -6.30 -6.33
CA ALA A 79 2.13 -7.53 -5.67
C ALA A 79 0.76 -7.38 -5.01
N ILE A 80 0.52 -6.29 -4.28
CA ILE A 80 -0.78 -6.03 -3.64
C ILE A 80 -1.88 -5.88 -4.70
N ALA A 81 -1.64 -5.12 -5.76
CA ALA A 81 -2.62 -4.95 -6.84
C ALA A 81 -2.99 -6.29 -7.50
N PHE A 82 -1.97 -7.08 -7.86
CA PHE A 82 -2.16 -8.40 -8.46
C PHE A 82 -2.96 -9.33 -7.53
N LEU A 83 -2.58 -9.40 -6.25
CA LEU A 83 -3.26 -10.23 -5.27
C LEU A 83 -4.70 -9.77 -5.02
N ALA A 84 -4.95 -8.45 -5.00
CA ALA A 84 -6.28 -7.90 -4.84
C ALA A 84 -7.18 -8.25 -6.03
N PHE A 85 -6.71 -8.11 -7.28
CA PHE A 85 -7.45 -8.57 -8.45
C PHE A 85 -7.72 -10.07 -8.43
N LYS A 86 -6.71 -10.88 -8.06
CA LYS A 86 -6.84 -12.34 -7.90
C LYS A 86 -7.85 -12.71 -6.80
N ASN A 87 -8.10 -11.83 -5.84
CA ASN A 87 -9.04 -12.07 -4.75
C ASN A 87 -10.51 -11.83 -5.13
N LEU A 88 -10.78 -11.04 -6.18
CA LEU A 88 -12.15 -10.66 -6.56
C LEU A 88 -13.06 -11.86 -6.89
N PRO A 89 -12.61 -12.91 -7.61
CA PRO A 89 -13.41 -14.11 -7.82
C PRO A 89 -13.69 -14.84 -6.51
N LYS A 90 -12.68 -14.99 -5.65
CA LYS A 90 -12.80 -15.69 -4.36
C LYS A 90 -13.80 -15.05 -3.40
N ILE A 91 -13.91 -13.72 -3.41
CA ILE A 91 -14.93 -13.00 -2.64
C ILE A 91 -16.35 -13.37 -3.10
N LYS A 92 -16.55 -13.71 -4.39
CA LYS A 92 -17.87 -14.16 -4.87
C LYS A 92 -18.22 -15.57 -4.39
N GLU A 93 -17.21 -16.35 -4.05
CA GLU A 93 -17.29 -17.72 -3.56
C GLU A 93 -17.18 -17.77 -2.02
N ASP A 94 -17.41 -16.64 -1.34
CA ASP A 94 -17.30 -16.46 0.12
C ASP A 94 -15.96 -16.85 0.77
N ALA A 95 -14.94 -17.16 -0.02
CA ALA A 95 -13.62 -17.59 0.46
C ALA A 95 -12.49 -16.54 0.23
N PRO A 96 -12.62 -15.29 0.72
CA PRO A 96 -11.64 -14.25 0.44
C PRO A 96 -10.26 -14.62 1.03
N SER A 97 -9.21 -14.40 0.26
CA SER A 97 -7.84 -14.42 0.78
C SER A 97 -7.56 -13.16 1.58
N LEU A 98 -6.99 -13.32 2.78
CA LEU A 98 -6.55 -12.21 3.62
C LEU A 98 -5.20 -11.62 3.18
N THR A 99 -4.47 -12.32 2.32
CA THR A 99 -3.10 -11.98 1.89
C THR A 99 -2.93 -10.56 1.31
N PRO A 100 -3.74 -10.08 0.35
CA PRO A 100 -3.57 -8.72 -0.17
C PRO A 100 -3.69 -7.64 0.91
N TYR A 101 -4.56 -7.84 1.90
CA TYR A 101 -4.79 -6.86 2.96
C TYR A 101 -3.67 -6.91 4.02
N ARG A 102 -3.20 -8.10 4.39
CA ARG A 102 -2.04 -8.28 5.29
C ARG A 102 -0.78 -7.67 4.69
N LEU A 103 -0.53 -7.95 3.41
CA LEU A 103 0.61 -7.38 2.69
C LEU A 103 0.50 -5.85 2.61
N GLY A 104 -0.70 -5.32 2.34
CA GLY A 104 -0.98 -3.88 2.36
C GLY A 104 -0.69 -3.21 3.70
N LEU A 105 -1.09 -3.83 4.81
CA LEU A 105 -0.78 -3.35 6.17
C LEU A 105 0.74 -3.31 6.42
N VAL A 106 1.43 -4.43 6.19
CA VAL A 106 2.87 -4.54 6.41
C VAL A 106 3.62 -3.53 5.54
N TYR A 107 3.27 -3.46 4.25
CA TYR A 107 3.85 -2.49 3.32
C TYR A 107 3.65 -1.06 3.81
N THR A 108 2.44 -0.70 4.25
CA THR A 108 2.14 0.65 4.73
C THR A 108 2.98 1.01 5.95
N VAL A 109 3.18 0.09 6.90
CA VAL A 109 4.04 0.37 8.07
C VAL A 109 5.50 0.46 7.65
N VAL A 110 6.02 -0.57 6.98
CA VAL A 110 7.46 -0.70 6.67
C VAL A 110 7.93 0.43 5.76
N TYR A 111 7.18 0.75 4.71
CA TYR A 111 7.53 1.81 3.76
C TYR A 111 7.63 3.18 4.47
N ASN A 112 6.68 3.49 5.34
CA ASN A 112 6.64 4.80 5.99
C ASN A 112 7.67 4.92 7.11
N VAL A 113 7.87 3.86 7.91
CA VAL A 113 8.94 3.83 8.91
C VAL A 113 10.32 3.99 8.25
N ALA A 114 10.58 3.25 7.17
CA ALA A 114 11.84 3.38 6.42
C ALA A 114 12.03 4.81 5.86
N GLY A 115 10.98 5.40 5.30
CA GLY A 115 11.01 6.78 4.79
C GLY A 115 11.27 7.82 5.88
N ILE A 116 10.64 7.68 7.06
CA ILE A 116 10.86 8.58 8.19
C ILE A 116 12.28 8.46 8.73
N ILE A 117 12.77 7.23 8.93
CA ILE A 117 14.15 6.99 9.41
C ILE A 117 15.15 7.63 8.44
N LEU A 118 14.99 7.41 7.14
CA LEU A 118 15.88 7.98 6.14
C LEU A 118 15.82 9.51 6.14
N ALA A 119 14.62 10.10 6.20
CA ALA A 119 14.44 11.54 6.27
C ALA A 119 15.16 12.15 7.49
N VAL A 120 15.06 11.52 8.65
CA VAL A 120 15.75 11.96 9.88
C VAL A 120 17.27 11.86 9.72
N ILE A 121 17.79 10.74 9.18
CA ILE A 121 19.23 10.55 8.95
C ILE A 121 19.78 11.62 7.99
N LEU A 122 19.00 11.99 6.97
CA LEU A 122 19.39 12.99 5.98
C LEU A 122 19.07 14.43 6.39
N GLY A 123 18.58 14.67 7.61
CA GLY A 123 18.22 16.00 8.09
C GLY A 123 17.08 16.67 7.31
N SER A 124 16.21 15.88 6.68
CA SER A 124 15.08 16.38 5.89
C SER A 124 13.93 16.82 6.78
N THR A 125 13.22 17.88 6.37
CA THR A 125 12.01 18.35 7.05
C THR A 125 10.87 17.33 6.90
N LEU A 126 10.29 16.92 8.03
CA LEU A 126 9.11 16.06 8.03
C LEU A 126 7.83 16.90 7.85
N SER A 127 6.97 16.48 6.92
CA SER A 127 5.68 17.11 6.68
C SER A 127 4.57 16.36 7.42
N VAL A 128 3.48 17.06 7.77
CA VAL A 128 2.25 16.44 8.30
C VAL A 128 1.70 15.37 7.33
N THR A 129 1.86 15.59 6.02
CA THR A 129 1.43 14.62 5.00
C THR A 129 2.19 13.30 5.07
N THR A 130 3.41 13.29 5.62
CA THR A 130 4.21 12.08 5.88
C THR A 130 3.52 11.14 6.87
N PHE A 131 2.63 11.65 7.73
CA PHE A 131 1.94 10.87 8.75
C PHE A 131 0.46 10.63 8.45
N LEU A 132 -0.22 11.61 7.84
CA LEU A 132 -1.66 11.54 7.58
C LEU A 132 -2.01 10.42 6.59
N LEU A 133 -1.33 10.37 5.45
CA LEU A 133 -1.64 9.43 4.39
C LEU A 133 -1.44 7.96 4.83
N PRO A 134 -0.36 7.60 5.55
CA PRO A 134 -0.20 6.25 6.09
C PRO A 134 -1.31 5.83 7.03
N VAL A 135 -1.78 6.71 7.91
CA VAL A 135 -2.88 6.39 8.85
C VAL A 135 -4.16 6.09 8.09
N VAL A 136 -4.47 6.85 7.03
CA VAL A 136 -5.63 6.58 6.17
C VAL A 136 -5.52 5.21 5.51
N PHE A 137 -4.36 4.85 4.96
CA PHE A 137 -4.16 3.53 4.35
C PHE A 137 -4.18 2.39 5.37
N LEU A 138 -3.65 2.59 6.58
CA LEU A 138 -3.77 1.59 7.65
C LEU A 138 -5.23 1.35 8.04
N ALA A 139 -6.02 2.42 8.20
CA ALA A 139 -7.45 2.31 8.49
C ALA A 139 -8.19 1.58 7.35
N LEU A 140 -7.89 1.92 6.10
CA LEU A 140 -8.45 1.24 4.93
C LEU A 140 -8.12 -0.25 4.93
N TYR A 141 -6.84 -0.63 5.01
CA TYR A 141 -6.47 -2.04 4.97
C TYR A 141 -6.98 -2.81 6.19
N GLY A 142 -7.01 -2.21 7.37
CA GLY A 142 -7.58 -2.79 8.58
C GLY A 142 -9.08 -3.03 8.45
N TYR A 143 -9.82 -2.07 7.91
CA TYR A 143 -11.25 -2.20 7.65
C TYR A 143 -11.58 -3.32 6.67
N VAL A 144 -10.84 -3.40 5.55
CA VAL A 144 -11.07 -4.43 4.53
C VAL A 144 -10.64 -5.82 5.03
N TYR A 145 -9.54 -5.89 5.81
CA TYR A 145 -9.12 -7.12 6.48
C TYR A 145 -10.20 -7.65 7.43
N ALA A 146 -10.76 -6.79 8.28
CA ALA A 146 -11.82 -7.17 9.23
C ALA A 146 -13.07 -7.68 8.50
N LYS A 147 -13.47 -7.03 7.40
CA LYS A 147 -14.60 -7.48 6.57
C LYS A 147 -14.36 -8.83 5.90
N ALA A 148 -13.14 -9.09 5.45
CA ALA A 148 -12.79 -10.38 4.87
C ALA A 148 -12.81 -11.49 5.92
N GLY A 149 -12.36 -11.21 7.16
CA GLY A 149 -12.50 -12.12 8.30
C GLY A 149 -13.96 -12.45 8.59
N GLN A 150 -14.83 -11.44 8.71
CA GLN A 150 -16.27 -11.65 8.94
C GLN A 150 -16.96 -12.53 7.89
N LEU A 151 -16.47 -12.53 6.65
CA LEU A 151 -17.04 -13.37 5.59
C LEU A 151 -16.56 -14.82 5.72
N LEU A 152 -15.33 -15.05 6.17
CA LEU A 152 -14.79 -16.40 6.43
C LEU A 152 -15.44 -17.03 7.67
N ASP A 153 -15.65 -16.24 8.73
CA ASP A 153 -16.25 -16.73 9.99
C ASP A 153 -17.69 -17.25 9.76
N LYS A 154 -18.42 -16.67 8.80
CA LYS A 154 -19.76 -17.15 8.38
C LYS A 154 -19.71 -18.57 7.84
N ASP A 155 -18.75 -18.86 6.97
CA ASP A 155 -18.63 -20.17 6.33
C ASP A 155 -18.22 -21.24 7.34
N GLU A 156 -17.52 -20.87 8.42
CA GLU A 156 -17.24 -21.77 9.55
C GLU A 156 -18.52 -22.06 10.35
N GLU A 157 -19.29 -21.02 10.71
CA GLU A 157 -20.58 -21.19 11.43
C GLU A 157 -21.59 -22.05 10.65
N GLU A 158 -21.77 -21.82 9.34
CA GLU A 158 -22.70 -22.61 8.51
C GLU A 158 -22.24 -24.07 8.33
N ASN A 159 -20.93 -24.34 8.31
CA ASN A 159 -20.43 -25.72 8.23
C ASN A 159 -20.58 -26.47 9.57
N ASP A 160 -20.34 -25.81 10.70
CA ASP A 160 -20.47 -26.43 12.02
C ASP A 160 -21.93 -26.81 12.33
N GLU A 161 -22.89 -25.93 11.98
CA GLU A 161 -24.33 -26.22 12.12
C GLU A 161 -24.74 -27.44 11.27
N ALA A 162 -24.29 -27.50 10.00
CA ALA A 162 -24.62 -28.59 9.10
C ALA A 162 -24.06 -29.96 9.55
N VAL A 163 -22.91 -29.99 10.23
CA VAL A 163 -22.36 -31.21 10.81
C VAL A 163 -23.17 -31.67 12.02
N THR A 164 -23.61 -30.75 12.88
CA THR A 164 -24.43 -31.10 14.06
C THR A 164 -25.85 -31.58 13.73
N GLU A 165 -26.45 -31.16 12.62
CA GLU A 165 -27.76 -31.68 12.17
C GLU A 165 -27.69 -33.08 11.53
N ALA A 166 -26.49 -33.53 11.16
CA ALA A 166 -26.27 -34.81 10.48
C ALA A 166 -25.95 -35.99 11.45
N GLU A 167 -25.76 -35.72 12.74
CA GLU A 167 -25.53 -36.70 13.82
C GLU A 167 -26.82 -37.08 14.58
#